data_AF-A0A174T6P1-F1
#
_entry.id   AF-A0A174T6P1-F1
#
_cell.length_a   1.000
_cell.length_b   1.000
_cell.length_c   1.000
_cell.angle_alpha   90.00
_cell.angle_beta   90.00
_cell.angle_gamma   90.00
#
_symmetry.space_group_name_H-M   'P 1'
#
loop_
_entity.id
_entity.type
_entity.pdbx_description
1 polymer ?
#
loop_
_entity_poly.entity_id
_entity_poly.type
_entity_poly.pdbx_seq_one_letter_code
_entity_poly.pdbx_strand_id
1 'polypeptide(L)'
;MNDFINEMAAAVQMPAALLGISTPDALAEAPAVTLEELEALTLPGDLPEEAPAPHEFRIADDSAADWALQKIATERRELARLEELGKAQIAVVEEKLAAARRRCENNTAFLIGKLGQYFDTVEHRKTKTQESYRLLSGTLILKRGKPKAEHDDEKLAEWLQANGYGQYIKPAPKWGEVKGLLNLGPGSVVTMAETGEVVDGVTVVQLPDTFDVKV
;
A
#
# COMPACT_ATOMS: atom_id res chain seq x y z
N MET A 1 -42.90 22.49 77.01
CA MET A 1 -43.61 23.78 76.93
C MET A 1 -43.08 24.44 75.66
N ASN A 2 -43.51 23.90 74.52
CA ASN A 2 -44.59 24.41 73.67
C ASN A 2 -44.05 25.40 72.65
N ASP A 3 -44.05 24.92 71.41
CA ASP A 3 -44.38 25.55 70.13
C ASP A 3 -44.93 26.99 70.12
N PHE A 4 -44.95 27.53 68.90
CA PHE A 4 -45.70 28.70 68.40
C PHE A 4 -44.94 30.02 68.49
N ILE A 5 -44.64 30.72 67.39
CA ILE A 5 -45.45 30.93 66.17
C ILE A 5 -44.53 31.04 64.91
N ASN A 6 -44.70 30.05 64.01
CA ASN A 6 -44.07 29.69 62.71
C ASN A 6 -43.96 30.78 61.60
N GLU A 7 -43.23 30.62 60.48
CA GLU A 7 -42.09 29.81 60.01
C GLU A 7 -41.88 30.13 58.51
N MET A 8 -40.62 30.33 58.11
CA MET A 8 -39.99 30.25 56.78
C MET A 8 -40.48 31.04 55.55
N ALA A 9 -39.48 31.72 54.99
CA ALA A 9 -39.40 32.34 53.67
C ALA A 9 -39.16 31.32 52.53
N ALA A 10 -39.72 31.59 51.34
CA ALA A 10 -39.26 31.01 50.07
C ALA A 10 -39.69 31.82 48.81
N ALA A 11 -38.72 31.96 47.89
CA ALA A 11 -38.80 31.89 46.41
C ALA A 11 -39.07 33.13 45.50
N VAL A 12 -38.54 32.98 44.24
CA VAL A 12 -38.78 33.67 42.93
C VAL A 12 -37.70 34.71 42.51
N GLN A 13 -37.17 34.86 41.28
CA GLN A 13 -36.98 34.11 40.00
C GLN A 13 -36.20 35.06 39.02
N MET A 14 -35.39 34.48 38.11
CA MET A 14 -34.62 34.92 36.91
C MET A 14 -34.91 36.22 36.10
N PRO A 15 -33.98 36.64 35.19
CA PRO A 15 -34.37 37.17 33.87
C PRO A 15 -33.54 36.77 32.61
N ALA A 16 -34.28 36.51 31.52
CA ALA A 16 -34.22 36.90 30.08
C ALA A 16 -32.93 37.24 29.29
N ALA A 17 -32.80 36.68 28.07
CA ALA A 17 -32.59 37.36 26.75
C ALA A 17 -32.21 36.35 25.61
N LEU A 18 -32.25 36.58 24.29
CA LEU A 18 -33.17 37.20 23.31
C LEU A 18 -32.54 36.99 21.89
N LEU A 19 -33.28 36.36 20.96
CA LEU A 19 -33.25 36.39 19.45
C LEU A 19 -31.96 36.24 18.58
N GLY A 20 -32.10 35.43 17.52
CA GLY A 20 -31.34 35.54 16.25
C GLY A 20 -31.67 34.43 15.23
N ILE A 21 -32.21 34.78 14.05
CA ILE A 21 -32.71 33.89 12.98
C ILE A 21 -31.63 33.68 11.88
N SER A 22 -31.40 32.44 11.41
CA SER A 22 -31.20 32.12 9.97
C SER A 22 -31.23 30.61 9.72
N THR A 23 -32.13 30.16 8.83
CA THR A 23 -32.24 28.80 8.30
C THR A 23 -31.02 28.38 7.47
N PRO A 24 -30.56 27.12 7.57
CA PRO A 24 -29.99 26.39 6.46
C PRO A 24 -30.82 25.13 6.21
N ASP A 25 -31.67 25.19 5.19
CA ASP A 25 -32.32 24.01 4.63
C ASP A 25 -31.24 23.15 3.96
N ALA A 26 -31.36 21.82 4.06
CA ALA A 26 -30.49 20.78 3.48
C ALA A 26 -29.25 20.30 4.29
N LEU A 27 -29.46 19.89 5.55
CA LEU A 27 -28.64 18.85 6.24
C LEU A 27 -29.50 17.66 6.74
N ALA A 28 -30.55 17.32 6.00
CA ALA A 28 -30.97 15.92 5.96
C ALA A 28 -29.80 15.13 5.32
N GLU A 29 -29.27 14.02 5.83
CA GLU A 29 -29.92 12.96 6.61
C GLU A 29 -28.90 12.22 7.50
N ALA A 30 -28.72 12.69 8.72
CA ALA A 30 -28.53 11.81 9.88
C ALA A 30 -29.16 12.55 11.07
N PRO A 31 -30.10 11.93 11.82
CA PRO A 31 -30.64 12.60 13.00
C PRO A 31 -29.48 12.93 13.94
N ALA A 32 -29.38 14.19 14.36
CA ALA A 32 -28.44 14.58 15.40
C ALA A 32 -28.86 13.86 16.69
N VAL A 33 -28.05 12.91 17.13
CA VAL A 33 -28.26 12.16 18.39
C VAL A 33 -28.42 13.19 19.51
N THR A 34 -29.56 13.15 20.20
CA THR A 34 -29.93 14.11 21.25
C THR A 34 -29.18 13.81 22.55
N LEU A 35 -29.01 14.82 23.42
CA LEU A 35 -28.30 14.67 24.70
C LEU A 35 -28.94 13.59 25.60
N GLU A 36 -30.26 13.46 25.51
CA GLU A 36 -31.06 12.44 26.22
C GLU A 36 -30.81 11.01 25.68
N GLU A 37 -30.53 10.85 24.38
CA GLU A 37 -30.15 9.56 23.77
C GLU A 37 -28.72 9.14 24.13
N LEU A 38 -27.84 10.10 24.43
CA LEU A 38 -26.49 9.85 24.95
C LEU A 38 -26.49 9.52 26.45
N GLU A 39 -27.37 10.13 27.25
CA GLU A 39 -27.54 9.81 28.67
C GLU A 39 -28.25 8.45 28.89
N ALA A 40 -29.05 8.00 27.91
CA ALA A 40 -29.62 6.64 27.87
C ALA A 40 -28.61 5.57 27.39
N LEU A 41 -27.42 5.97 26.94
CA LEU A 41 -26.39 5.07 26.42
C LEU A 41 -25.67 4.37 27.58
N THR A 42 -26.07 3.14 27.89
CA THR A 42 -25.36 2.32 28.89
C THR A 42 -23.95 2.01 28.36
N LEU A 43 -22.94 2.55 29.03
CA LEU A 43 -21.56 2.38 28.64
C LEU A 43 -21.06 0.97 29.01
N PRO A 44 -20.06 0.43 28.29
CA PRO A 44 -19.55 -0.93 28.52
C PRO A 44 -19.01 -1.19 29.95
N GLY A 45 -18.84 -0.16 30.78
CA GLY A 45 -18.39 -0.26 32.17
C GLY A 45 -19.50 -0.46 33.22
N ASP A 46 -20.78 -0.39 32.84
CA ASP A 46 -21.94 -0.54 33.76
C ASP A 46 -22.55 -1.95 33.75
N LEU A 47 -21.90 -2.92 33.10
CA LEU A 47 -22.32 -4.33 33.07
C LEU A 47 -21.63 -5.10 34.22
N PRO A 48 -22.30 -6.08 34.85
CA PRO A 48 -21.70 -6.88 35.91
C PRO A 48 -20.43 -7.60 35.41
N GLU A 49 -19.32 -7.30 36.06
CA GLU A 49 -17.98 -7.83 35.78
C GLU A 49 -17.84 -9.24 36.39
N GLU A 50 -18.31 -10.27 35.67
CA GLU A 50 -17.74 -11.62 35.73
C GLU A 50 -18.35 -12.51 34.63
N ALA A 51 -17.76 -12.43 33.44
CA ALA A 51 -17.91 -13.50 32.45
C ALA A 51 -16.90 -14.61 32.81
N PRO A 52 -17.29 -15.90 32.82
CA PRO A 52 -16.33 -16.98 32.95
C PRO A 52 -15.27 -16.85 31.84
N ALA A 53 -14.03 -17.25 32.14
CA ALA A 53 -12.93 -17.25 31.16
C ALA A 53 -13.43 -17.80 29.82
N PRO A 54 -13.11 -17.16 28.67
CA PRO A 54 -13.67 -17.54 27.40
C PRO A 54 -13.36 -19.02 27.16
N HIS A 55 -14.41 -19.84 27.08
CA HIS A 55 -14.26 -21.24 26.71
C HIS A 55 -13.53 -21.28 25.36
N GLU A 56 -12.40 -22.00 25.28
CA GLU A 56 -11.73 -22.26 24.01
C GLU A 56 -12.76 -22.84 23.02
N PHE A 57 -12.92 -22.20 21.87
CA PHE A 57 -13.83 -22.71 20.84
C PHE A 57 -13.28 -24.04 20.30
N ARG A 58 -13.99 -25.13 20.56
CA ARG A 58 -13.67 -26.47 20.09
C ARG A 58 -14.78 -26.97 19.19
N ILE A 59 -14.40 -27.49 18.03
CA ILE A 59 -15.31 -28.17 17.11
C ILE A 59 -15.51 -29.59 17.65
N ALA A 60 -16.68 -29.87 18.22
CA ALA A 60 -16.96 -31.12 18.94
C ALA A 60 -17.75 -32.15 18.11
N ASP A 61 -18.44 -31.72 17.06
CA ASP A 61 -19.25 -32.57 16.19
C ASP A 61 -19.17 -32.14 14.70
N ASP A 62 -19.62 -33.02 13.81
CA ASP A 62 -19.60 -32.79 12.36
C ASP A 62 -20.48 -31.59 11.96
N SER A 63 -21.50 -31.27 12.76
CA SER A 63 -22.37 -30.10 12.53
C SER A 63 -21.65 -28.79 12.83
N ALA A 64 -20.85 -28.73 13.89
CA ALA A 64 -19.98 -27.59 14.20
C ALA A 64 -18.85 -27.45 13.17
N ALA A 65 -18.36 -28.57 12.61
CA ALA A 65 -17.38 -28.54 11.53
C ALA A 65 -17.99 -27.96 10.24
N ASP A 66 -19.20 -28.39 9.86
CA ASP A 66 -19.92 -27.82 8.71
C ASP A 66 -20.22 -26.33 8.89
N TRP A 67 -20.67 -25.92 10.09
CA TRP A 67 -20.83 -24.51 10.41
C TRP A 67 -19.53 -23.72 10.27
N ALA A 68 -18.40 -24.26 10.73
CA ALA A 68 -17.09 -23.62 10.60
C ALA A 68 -16.67 -23.48 9.12
N LEU A 69 -16.93 -24.49 8.29
CA LEU A 69 -16.70 -24.42 6.84
C LEU A 69 -17.60 -23.36 6.17
N GLN A 70 -18.88 -23.30 6.52
CA GLN A 70 -19.80 -22.27 6.03
C GLN A 70 -19.36 -20.86 6.44
N LYS A 71 -18.85 -20.71 7.67
CA LYS A 71 -18.26 -19.44 8.13
C LYS A 71 -17.02 -19.07 7.34
N ILE A 72 -16.08 -19.99 7.13
CA ILE A 72 -14.91 -19.75 6.27
C ILE A 72 -15.33 -19.37 4.85
N ALA A 73 -16.32 -20.05 4.27
CA ALA A 73 -16.84 -19.74 2.95
C ALA A 73 -17.44 -18.32 2.88
N THR A 74 -18.20 -17.94 3.92
CA THR A 74 -18.84 -16.61 4.01
C THR A 74 -17.80 -15.52 4.14
N GLU A 75 -16.80 -15.69 5.02
CA GLU A 75 -15.69 -14.75 5.18
C GLU A 75 -14.87 -14.59 3.91
N ARG A 76 -14.56 -15.70 3.21
CA ARG A 76 -13.87 -15.67 1.91
C ARG A 76 -14.68 -14.92 0.85
N ARG A 77 -16.00 -15.08 0.82
CA ARG A 77 -16.88 -14.35 -0.11
C ARG A 77 -16.94 -12.86 0.20
N GLU A 78 -17.03 -12.48 1.46
CA GLU A 78 -17.05 -11.06 1.84
C GLU A 78 -15.70 -10.41 1.56
N LEU A 79 -14.58 -11.09 1.82
CA LEU A 79 -13.26 -10.63 1.41
C LEU A 79 -13.18 -10.43 -0.11
N ALA A 80 -13.63 -11.41 -0.90
CA ALA A 80 -13.63 -11.28 -2.36
C ALA A 80 -14.45 -10.06 -2.84
N ARG A 81 -15.63 -9.84 -2.25
CA ARG A 81 -16.48 -8.68 -2.52
C ARG A 81 -15.79 -7.36 -2.17
N LEU A 82 -15.16 -7.28 -0.98
CA LEU A 82 -14.43 -6.09 -0.55
C LEU A 82 -13.19 -5.83 -1.42
N GLU A 83 -12.50 -6.88 -1.85
CA GLU A 83 -11.38 -6.77 -2.79
C GLU A 83 -11.84 -6.23 -4.15
N GLU A 84 -12.95 -6.70 -4.70
CA GLU A 84 -13.49 -6.20 -5.96
C GLU A 84 -13.85 -4.71 -5.87
N LEU A 85 -14.54 -4.31 -4.79
CA LEU A 85 -14.86 -2.92 -4.53
C LEU A 85 -13.59 -2.07 -4.35
N GLY A 86 -12.62 -2.57 -3.59
CA GLY A 86 -11.33 -1.92 -3.37
C GLY A 86 -10.55 -1.74 -4.67
N LYS A 87 -10.46 -2.78 -5.51
CA LYS A 87 -9.82 -2.74 -6.82
C LYS A 87 -10.50 -1.74 -7.75
N ALA A 88 -11.84 -1.70 -7.76
CA ALA A 88 -12.58 -0.70 -8.54
C ALA A 88 -12.25 0.73 -8.10
N GLN A 89 -12.18 0.99 -6.78
CA GLN A 89 -11.83 2.30 -6.26
C GLN A 89 -10.38 2.69 -6.56
N ILE A 90 -9.44 1.74 -6.45
CA ILE A 90 -8.03 1.94 -6.83
C ILE A 90 -7.93 2.32 -8.30
N ALA A 91 -8.61 1.60 -9.19
CA ALA A 91 -8.61 1.89 -10.61
C ALA A 91 -9.10 3.33 -10.92
N VAL A 92 -10.14 3.80 -10.22
CA VAL A 92 -10.62 5.18 -10.35
C VAL A 92 -9.56 6.20 -9.90
N VAL A 93 -8.85 5.92 -8.81
CA VAL A 93 -7.78 6.79 -8.30
C VAL A 93 -6.57 6.78 -9.23
N GLU A 94 -6.18 5.61 -9.75
CA GLU A 94 -5.09 5.47 -10.69
C GLU A 94 -5.36 6.19 -12.01
N GLU A 95 -6.58 6.12 -12.54
CA GLU A 95 -6.95 6.88 -13.75
C GLU A 95 -6.88 8.39 -13.50
N LYS A 96 -7.37 8.86 -12.34
CA LYS A 96 -7.23 10.29 -11.95
C LYS A 96 -5.76 10.71 -11.84
N LEU A 97 -4.91 9.86 -11.26
CA LEU A 97 -3.48 10.09 -11.15
C LEU A 97 -2.82 10.13 -12.53
N ALA A 98 -3.17 9.19 -13.42
CA ALA A 98 -2.67 9.12 -14.78
C ALA A 98 -3.09 10.36 -15.60
N ALA A 99 -4.34 10.79 -15.47
CA ALA A 99 -4.82 12.02 -16.10
C ALA A 99 -4.09 13.27 -15.58
N ALA A 100 -3.85 13.37 -14.27
CA ALA A 100 -3.08 14.46 -13.69
C ALA A 100 -1.61 14.46 -14.15
N ARG A 101 -0.98 13.28 -14.24
CA ARG A 101 0.38 13.10 -14.78
C ARG A 101 0.45 13.53 -16.24
N ARG A 102 -0.46 13.03 -17.09
CA ARG A 102 -0.56 13.43 -18.50
C ARG A 102 -0.75 14.94 -18.65
N ARG A 103 -1.61 15.57 -17.83
CA ARG A 103 -1.80 17.02 -17.83
C ARG A 103 -0.51 17.76 -17.47
N CYS A 104 0.20 17.31 -16.45
CA CYS A 104 1.48 17.90 -16.03
C CYS A 104 2.53 17.77 -17.13
N GLU A 105 2.71 16.56 -17.69
CA GLU A 105 3.65 16.25 -18.76
C GLU A 105 3.36 17.08 -20.01
N ASN A 106 2.10 17.15 -20.46
CA ASN A 106 1.73 17.94 -21.64
C ASN A 106 1.99 19.44 -21.42
N ASN A 107 1.60 19.98 -20.27
CA ASN A 107 1.80 21.40 -19.96
C ASN A 107 3.28 21.76 -19.83
N THR A 108 4.05 20.91 -19.14
CA THR A 108 5.49 21.11 -18.97
C THR A 108 6.23 20.96 -20.29
N ALA A 109 5.91 19.96 -21.11
CA ALA A 109 6.49 19.79 -22.44
C ALA A 109 6.18 20.98 -23.35
N PHE A 110 4.94 21.50 -23.32
CA PHE A 110 4.56 22.70 -24.05
C PHE A 110 5.39 23.92 -23.63
N LEU A 111 5.50 24.17 -22.32
CA LEU A 111 6.29 25.29 -21.80
C LEU A 111 7.79 25.12 -22.07
N ILE A 112 8.33 23.91 -21.95
CA ILE A 112 9.73 23.60 -22.30
C ILE A 112 9.97 23.90 -23.78
N GLY A 113 9.06 23.50 -24.67
CA GLY A 113 9.15 23.82 -26.11
C GLY A 113 9.16 25.33 -26.38
N LYS A 114 8.31 26.10 -25.67
CA LYS A 114 8.29 27.56 -25.77
C LYS A 114 9.52 28.23 -25.19
N LEU A 115 10.04 27.70 -24.08
CA LEU A 115 11.31 28.16 -23.51
C LEU A 115 12.48 27.87 -24.44
N GLY A 116 12.46 26.76 -25.18
CA GLY A 116 13.43 26.47 -26.25
C GLY A 116 13.38 27.52 -27.37
N GLN A 117 12.19 27.80 -27.90
CA GLN A 117 12.00 28.84 -28.92
C GLN A 117 12.50 30.21 -28.45
N TYR A 118 12.24 30.57 -27.19
CA TYR A 118 12.74 31.82 -26.61
C TYR A 118 14.27 31.80 -26.43
N PHE A 119 14.84 30.69 -25.97
CA PHE A 119 16.28 30.53 -25.78
C PHE A 119 17.06 30.78 -27.07
N ASP A 120 16.53 30.37 -28.23
CA ASP A 120 17.15 30.61 -29.54
C ASP A 120 17.19 32.10 -29.94
N THR A 121 16.30 32.93 -29.39
CA THR A 121 16.21 34.37 -29.72
C THR A 121 17.08 35.27 -28.84
N VAL A 122 17.48 34.78 -27.66
CA VAL A 122 18.18 35.58 -26.65
C VAL A 122 19.68 35.33 -26.70
N GLU A 123 20.48 36.36 -26.45
CA GLU A 123 21.92 36.17 -26.30
C GLU A 123 22.23 35.44 -24.98
N HIS A 124 22.88 34.29 -25.08
CA HIS A 124 23.17 33.41 -23.95
C HIS A 124 24.65 33.00 -23.91
N ARG A 125 25.11 32.56 -22.74
CA ARG A 125 26.52 32.16 -22.54
C ARG A 125 26.76 30.81 -23.20
N LYS A 126 27.64 30.76 -24.21
CA LYS A 126 28.03 29.52 -24.91
C LYS A 126 29.36 28.98 -24.37
N THR A 127 29.40 27.69 -24.04
CA THR A 127 30.63 26.95 -23.69
C THR A 127 30.75 25.71 -24.58
N LYS A 128 31.93 25.07 -24.62
CA LYS A 128 32.21 23.91 -25.50
C LYS A 128 31.20 22.77 -25.35
N THR A 129 30.66 22.59 -24.15
CA THR A 129 29.79 21.46 -23.80
C THR A 129 28.34 21.86 -23.49
N GLN A 130 28.06 23.15 -23.30
CA GLN A 130 26.76 23.62 -22.80
C GLN A 130 26.51 25.10 -23.13
N GLU A 131 25.25 25.46 -23.32
CA GLU A 131 24.79 26.84 -23.44
C GLU A 131 23.85 27.15 -22.27
N SER A 132 24.06 28.27 -21.58
CA SER A 132 23.31 28.60 -20.36
C SER A 132 22.82 30.04 -20.33
N TYR A 133 21.62 30.22 -19.77
CA TYR A 133 20.96 31.51 -19.60
C TYR A 133 20.26 31.54 -18.24
N ARG A 134 20.65 32.47 -17.36
CA ARG A 134 20.16 32.56 -15.99
C ARG A 134 19.05 33.60 -15.86
N LEU A 135 17.92 33.17 -15.32
CA LEU A 135 16.77 33.99 -14.95
C LEU A 135 16.67 34.07 -13.42
N LEU A 136 15.81 34.95 -12.92
CA LEU A 136 15.57 35.07 -11.48
C LEU A 136 14.96 33.79 -10.88
N SER A 137 14.08 33.13 -11.64
CA SER A 137 13.33 31.95 -11.24
C SER A 137 14.00 30.61 -11.60
N GLY A 138 15.12 30.63 -12.32
CA GLY A 138 15.77 29.41 -12.77
C GLY A 138 16.87 29.63 -13.80
N THR A 139 17.44 28.56 -14.35
CA THR A 139 18.45 28.65 -15.41
C THR A 139 18.06 27.73 -16.56
N LEU A 140 18.03 28.28 -17.77
CA LEU A 140 17.86 27.51 -19.00
C LEU A 140 19.22 26.97 -19.43
N ILE A 141 19.26 25.68 -19.72
CA ILE A 141 20.50 24.96 -20.00
C ILE A 141 20.27 24.04 -21.20
N LEU A 142 21.01 24.29 -22.28
CA LEU A 142 21.09 23.40 -23.42
C LEU A 142 22.42 22.62 -23.33
N LYS A 143 22.34 21.32 -23.04
CA LYS A 143 23.51 20.43 -23.05
C LYS A 143 23.68 19.85 -24.45
N ARG A 144 24.89 19.94 -25.00
CA ARG A 144 25.19 19.24 -26.27
C ARG A 144 25.36 17.75 -25.98
N GLY A 145 24.62 16.92 -26.70
CA GLY A 145 24.68 15.47 -26.57
C GLY A 145 26.10 14.94 -26.83
N LYS A 146 26.55 14.00 -26.00
CA LYS A 146 27.74 13.20 -26.28
C LYS A 146 27.32 11.98 -27.09
N PRO A 147 28.11 11.51 -28.07
CA PRO A 147 27.83 10.26 -28.75
C PRO A 147 27.86 9.11 -27.73
N LYS A 148 26.74 8.38 -27.62
CA LYS A 148 26.62 7.16 -26.84
C LYS A 148 26.58 6.00 -27.83
N ALA A 149 27.52 5.07 -27.72
CA ALA A 149 27.46 3.83 -28.46
C ALA A 149 26.43 2.93 -27.76
N GLU A 150 25.40 2.52 -28.51
CA GLU A 150 24.54 1.41 -28.12
C GLU A 150 25.17 0.13 -28.67
N HIS A 151 25.27 -0.92 -27.85
CA HIS A 151 25.77 -2.22 -28.26
C HIS A 151 24.64 -3.25 -28.21
N ASP A 152 24.70 -4.18 -29.15
CA ASP A 152 23.86 -5.37 -29.21
C ASP A 152 24.67 -6.51 -28.60
N ASP A 153 24.26 -6.99 -27.43
CA ASP A 153 25.04 -7.93 -26.61
C ASP A 153 25.29 -9.26 -27.34
N GLU A 154 24.38 -9.71 -28.20
CA GLU A 154 24.52 -10.97 -28.94
C GLU A 154 25.57 -10.84 -30.04
N LYS A 155 25.45 -9.80 -30.89
CA LYS A 155 26.45 -9.53 -31.93
C LYS A 155 27.80 -9.15 -31.36
N LEU A 156 27.80 -8.44 -30.23
CA LEU A 156 29.03 -8.08 -29.53
C LEU A 156 29.68 -9.31 -28.92
N ALA A 157 28.92 -10.23 -28.32
CA ALA A 157 29.45 -11.50 -27.80
C ALA A 157 30.03 -12.39 -28.92
N GLU A 158 29.33 -12.53 -30.05
CA GLU A 158 29.84 -13.27 -31.22
C GLU A 158 31.13 -12.65 -31.76
N TRP A 159 31.18 -11.32 -31.89
CA TRP A 159 32.37 -10.61 -32.34
C TRP A 159 33.53 -10.73 -31.34
N LEU A 160 33.26 -10.61 -30.04
CA LEU A 160 34.27 -10.77 -28.98
C LEU A 160 34.80 -12.21 -28.95
N GLN A 161 33.95 -13.21 -29.18
CA GLN A 161 34.36 -14.62 -29.24
C GLN A 161 35.19 -14.91 -30.50
N ALA A 162 34.79 -14.39 -31.66
CA ALA A 162 35.51 -14.56 -32.92
C ALA A 162 36.88 -13.86 -32.94
N ASN A 163 37.04 -12.75 -32.21
CA ASN A 163 38.28 -11.97 -32.15
C ASN A 163 39.14 -12.27 -30.90
N GLY A 164 38.82 -13.31 -30.14
CA GLY A 164 39.67 -13.78 -29.03
C GLY A 164 39.58 -12.97 -27.73
N TYR A 165 38.50 -12.21 -27.54
CA TYR A 165 38.21 -11.38 -26.37
C TYR A 165 37.26 -12.06 -25.36
N GLY A 166 37.36 -13.38 -25.21
CA GLY A 166 36.49 -14.18 -24.34
C GLY A 166 36.53 -13.81 -22.85
N GLN A 167 37.58 -13.09 -22.41
CA GLN A 167 37.70 -12.60 -21.04
C GLN A 167 36.66 -11.55 -20.63
N TYR A 168 35.92 -10.98 -21.60
CA TYR A 168 34.87 -9.98 -21.34
C TYR A 168 33.47 -10.59 -21.30
N ILE A 169 33.32 -11.90 -21.45
CA ILE A 169 32.05 -12.63 -21.35
C ILE A 169 31.89 -13.17 -19.93
N LYS A 170 30.80 -12.81 -19.24
CA LYS A 170 30.54 -13.27 -17.86
C LYS A 170 29.98 -14.70 -17.87
N PRO A 171 30.65 -15.70 -17.26
CA PRO A 171 30.08 -17.03 -17.10
C PRO A 171 29.10 -17.05 -15.92
N ALA A 172 27.83 -17.42 -16.17
CA ALA A 172 26.85 -17.69 -15.13
C ALA A 172 26.61 -19.20 -15.00
N PRO A 173 26.62 -19.77 -13.78
CA PRO A 173 26.31 -21.19 -13.59
C PRO A 173 24.82 -21.48 -13.83
N LYS A 174 24.53 -22.54 -14.59
CA LYS A 174 23.16 -22.97 -14.90
C LYS A 174 22.51 -23.73 -13.73
N TRP A 175 21.90 -22.98 -12.82
CA TRP A 175 21.24 -23.53 -11.63
C TRP A 175 20.15 -24.58 -11.91
N GLY A 176 19.42 -24.44 -13.02
CA GLY A 176 18.33 -25.36 -13.38
C GLY A 176 18.79 -26.79 -13.66
N GLU A 177 19.96 -26.97 -14.27
CA GLU A 177 20.56 -28.29 -14.54
C GLU A 177 21.17 -28.87 -13.25
N VAL A 178 21.78 -28.01 -12.42
CA VAL A 178 22.37 -28.40 -11.14
C VAL A 178 21.29 -28.90 -10.16
N LYS A 179 20.11 -28.26 -10.09
CA LYS A 179 19.03 -28.66 -9.17
C LYS A 179 18.51 -30.08 -9.40
N GLY A 180 18.51 -30.56 -10.65
CA GLY A 180 18.01 -31.89 -11.01
C GLY A 180 19.00 -33.04 -10.73
N LEU A 181 20.28 -32.72 -10.55
CA LEU A 181 21.36 -33.69 -10.34
C LEU A 181 21.66 -33.93 -8.84
N LEU A 182 20.90 -33.30 -7.95
CA LEU A 182 21.10 -33.33 -6.50
C LEU A 182 20.15 -34.33 -5.84
N ASN A 183 20.69 -35.31 -5.14
CA ASN A 183 19.93 -36.20 -4.26
C ASN A 183 19.85 -35.58 -2.86
N LEU A 184 18.63 -35.40 -2.37
CA LEU A 184 18.38 -34.95 -1.01
C LEU A 184 18.36 -36.16 -0.08
N GLY A 185 19.46 -36.40 0.63
CA GLY A 185 19.52 -37.38 1.71
C GLY A 185 18.85 -36.86 2.99
N PRO A 186 18.49 -37.72 3.95
CA PRO A 186 17.93 -37.29 5.23
C PRO A 186 18.97 -36.49 6.02
N GLY A 187 18.68 -35.19 6.23
CA GLY A 187 19.51 -34.27 7.00
C GLY A 187 20.58 -33.56 6.16
N SER A 188 20.30 -32.31 5.74
CA SER A 188 21.20 -31.25 5.22
C SER A 188 22.37 -31.61 4.27
N VAL A 189 22.51 -32.84 3.80
CA VAL A 189 23.58 -33.28 2.92
C VAL A 189 23.00 -33.48 1.54
N VAL A 190 23.44 -32.64 0.61
CA VAL A 190 23.08 -32.74 -0.80
C VAL A 190 24.25 -33.37 -1.54
N THR A 191 24.01 -34.50 -2.19
CA THR A 191 25.03 -35.24 -2.95
C THR A 191 24.70 -35.22 -4.44
N MET A 192 25.72 -35.04 -5.28
CA MET A 192 25.55 -35.20 -6.74
C MET A 192 25.31 -36.68 -7.09
N ALA A 193 24.30 -36.93 -7.93
CA ALA A 193 23.82 -38.27 -8.25
C ALA A 193 24.84 -39.18 -8.97
N GLU A 194 25.81 -38.61 -9.69
CA GLU A 194 26.79 -39.39 -10.46
C GLU A 194 28.11 -39.67 -9.71
N THR A 195 28.55 -38.76 -8.83
CA THR A 195 29.89 -38.83 -8.22
C THR A 195 29.88 -38.99 -6.70
N GLY A 196 28.75 -38.77 -6.03
CA GLY A 196 28.64 -38.89 -4.58
C GLY A 196 29.42 -37.83 -3.79
N GLU A 197 29.93 -36.78 -4.44
CA GLU A 197 30.57 -35.65 -3.77
C GLU A 197 29.52 -34.77 -3.07
N VAL A 198 29.85 -34.37 -1.83
CA VAL A 198 29.01 -33.49 -1.01
C VAL A 198 29.10 -32.07 -1.57
N VAL A 199 27.96 -31.51 -1.97
CA VAL A 199 27.88 -30.12 -2.45
C VAL A 199 27.84 -29.20 -1.24
N ASP A 200 28.96 -28.55 -0.95
CA ASP A 200 29.01 -27.49 0.06
C ASP A 200 28.27 -26.23 -0.45
N GLY A 201 27.30 -25.74 0.32
CA GLY A 201 26.49 -24.55 -0.01
C GLY A 201 25.01 -24.77 -0.27
N VAL A 202 24.48 -26.01 -0.19
CA VAL A 202 23.02 -26.26 -0.27
C VAL A 202 22.50 -26.83 1.04
N THR A 203 21.79 -26.00 1.81
CA THR A 203 21.11 -26.42 3.04
C THR A 203 19.69 -26.89 2.72
N VAL A 204 19.32 -28.07 3.22
CA VAL A 204 17.98 -28.63 3.09
C VAL A 204 17.19 -28.26 4.33
N VAL A 205 16.28 -27.30 4.20
CA VAL A 205 15.31 -26.96 5.25
C VAL A 205 14.00 -27.64 4.90
N GLN A 206 13.55 -28.58 5.74
CA GLN A 206 12.24 -29.19 5.61
C GLN A 206 11.20 -28.17 6.11
N LEU A 207 10.31 -27.73 5.21
CA LEU A 207 9.20 -26.86 5.58
C LEU A 207 8.19 -27.65 6.43
N PRO A 208 7.53 -27.02 7.42
CA PRO A 208 6.53 -27.68 8.25
C PRO A 208 5.30 -28.07 7.42
N ASP A 209 4.62 -29.13 7.87
CA ASP A 209 3.38 -29.62 7.27
C ASP A 209 2.32 -28.51 7.30
N THR A 210 1.71 -28.25 6.15
CA THR A 210 0.65 -27.24 6.00
C THR A 210 -0.71 -27.95 5.97
N PHE A 211 -1.62 -27.53 6.85
CA PHE A 211 -3.00 -28.00 6.82
C PHE A 211 -3.85 -27.08 5.95
N ASP A 212 -4.19 -27.56 4.76
CA ASP A 212 -4.99 -26.81 3.79
C ASP A 212 -6.49 -27.14 3.90
N VAL A 213 -7.30 -26.11 4.17
CA VAL A 213 -8.77 -26.21 4.10
C VAL A 213 -9.24 -25.74 2.72
N LYS A 214 -9.65 -26.70 1.88
CA LYS A 214 -10.29 -26.44 0.58
C LYS A 214 -11.79 -26.23 0.79
N VAL A 215 -12.21 -24.97 0.67
CA VAL A 215 -13.60 -24.49 0.70
C VAL A 215 -13.85 -23.71 -0.56
#